data_AF-A0A970HEX2-F1
#
_entry.id   AF-A0A970HEX2-F1
#
_cell.length_a   1.000
_cell.length_b   1.000
_cell.length_c   1.000
_cell.angle_alpha   90.00
_cell.angle_beta   90.00
_cell.angle_gamma   90.00
#
_symmetry.space_group_name_H-M   'P 1'
#
loop_
_entity.id
_entity.type
_entity.pdbx_description
1 polymer ?
#
loop_
_entity_poly.entity_id
_entity_poly.type
_entity_poly.pdbx_seq_one_letter_code
_entity_poly.pdbx_strand_id
1 'polypeptide(L)' 'MKVDYTLYAVTDDAMAPELLPRAVEEAILGGATIVQLRKKNITTREYLHLAQ' A
#
# COMPACT_ATOMS: atom_id res chain seq x y z
N MET A 1 11.59 -15.67 12.42
CA MET A 1 11.18 -15.44 11.02
C MET A 1 11.91 -14.20 10.53
N LYS A 2 12.53 -14.24 9.34
CA LYS A 2 13.22 -13.08 8.76
C LYS A 2 12.25 -12.41 7.78
N VAL A 3 12.11 -11.09 7.85
CA VAL A 3 11.32 -10.34 6.87
C VAL A 3 12.09 -10.34 5.55
N ASP A 4 11.42 -10.73 4.47
CA ASP A 4 11.95 -10.64 3.12
C ASP A 4 11.66 -9.23 2.56
N TYR A 5 12.71 -8.53 2.18
CA TYR A 5 12.65 -7.17 1.64
C TYR A 5 12.94 -7.12 0.13
N THR A 6 13.02 -8.28 -0.54
CA THR A 6 13.38 -8.39 -1.98
C THR A 6 12.44 -7.57 -2.86
N LEU A 7 11.13 -7.62 -2.58
CA LEU A 7 10.13 -6.82 -3.28
C LEU A 7 9.22 -6.11 -2.28
N TYR A 8 9.45 -4.81 -2.11
CA TYR A 8 8.71 -3.93 -1.21
C TYR A 8 7.93 -2.88 -2.01
N ALA A 9 6.61 -3.05 -2.07
CA ALA A 9 5.71 -2.11 -2.72
C ALA A 9 5.34 -0.94 -1.78
N VAL A 10 5.40 0.28 -2.30
CA VAL A 10 5.03 1.51 -1.57
C VAL A 10 4.00 2.26 -2.41
N THR A 11 2.85 2.59 -1.83
CA THR A 11 1.80 3.34 -2.52
C THR A 11 2.17 4.82 -2.62
N ASP A 12 1.49 5.58 -3.48
CA ASP A 12 1.72 7.02 -3.60
C ASP A 12 0.44 7.85 -3.46
N ASP A 13 0.60 9.12 -3.07
CA ASP A 13 -0.49 10.09 -2.98
C ASP A 13 -1.21 10.29 -4.32
N ALA A 14 -0.47 10.25 -5.42
CA ALA A 14 -1.02 10.42 -6.77
C ALA A 14 -1.94 9.27 -7.22
N MET A 15 -1.91 8.13 -6.53
CA MET A 15 -2.78 7.01 -6.84
C MET A 15 -4.22 7.29 -6.35
N ALA A 16 -5.18 7.17 -7.28
CA ALA A 16 -6.59 7.31 -6.95
C ALA A 16 -7.00 6.26 -5.90
N PRO A 17 -7.74 6.64 -4.83
CA PRO A 17 -8.12 5.73 -3.74
C PRO A 17 -8.82 4.46 -4.22
N GLU A 18 -9.64 4.55 -5.27
CA GLU A 18 -10.36 3.43 -5.86
C GLU A 18 -9.46 2.39 -6.54
N LEU A 19 -8.25 2.79 -6.96
CA LEU A 19 -7.27 1.89 -7.58
C LEU A 19 -6.37 1.21 -6.54
N LEU A 20 -6.31 1.75 -5.33
CA LEU A 20 -5.42 1.27 -4.28
C LEU A 20 -5.64 -0.23 -3.95
N PRO A 21 -6.87 -0.72 -3.70
CA PRO A 21 -7.08 -2.13 -3.37
C PRO A 21 -6.59 -3.07 -4.47
N ARG A 22 -6.90 -2.75 -5.73
CA ARG A 22 -6.47 -3.53 -6.88
C ARG A 22 -4.96 -3.51 -7.05
N ALA A 23 -4.31 -2.36 -6.91
CA ALA A 23 -2.86 -2.24 -7.02
C ALA A 23 -2.14 -3.04 -5.92
N VAL A 24 -2.70 -3.05 -4.70
CA VAL A 24 -2.18 -3.88 -3.59
C VAL A 24 -2.34 -5.36 -3.89
N GLU A 25 -3.49 -5.80 -4.38
CA GLU A 25 -3.73 -7.19 -4.79
C GLU A 25 -2.76 -7.63 -5.90
N GLU A 26 -2.62 -6.83 -6.95
CA GLU A 26 -1.68 -7.11 -8.05
C GLU A 26 -0.22 -7.14 -7.56
N ALA A 27 0.18 -6.28 -6.62
CA ALA A 27 1.51 -6.31 -6.02
C ALA A 27 1.78 -7.59 -5.23
N ILE A 28 0.79 -8.05 -4.45
CA ILE A 28 0.89 -9.31 -3.70
C ILE A 28 1.00 -10.50 -4.67
N LEU A 29 0.14 -10.55 -5.68
CA LEU A 29 0.18 -11.59 -6.71
C LEU A 29 1.50 -11.57 -7.52
N GLY A 30 2.10 -10.39 -7.67
CA GLY A 30 3.42 -10.20 -8.29
C GLY A 30 4.61 -10.57 -7.39
N GLY A 31 4.37 -11.01 -6.15
CA GLY A 31 5.40 -11.48 -5.24
C GLY A 31 5.91 -10.46 -4.22
N ALA A 32 5.22 -9.33 -4.03
CA ALA A 32 5.58 -8.40 -2.97
C ALA A 32 5.35 -9.03 -1.59
N THR A 33 6.37 -8.99 -0.75
CA THR A 33 6.34 -9.52 0.63
C THR A 33 6.04 -8.43 1.65
N ILE A 34 6.10 -7.16 1.24
CA ILE A 34 5.76 -5.99 2.04
C ILE A 34 5.00 -5.00 1.15
N VAL A 35 3.92 -4.45 1.70
CA VAL A 35 3.17 -3.35 1.09
C VAL A 35 3.03 -2.23 2.13
N GLN A 36 3.47 -1.02 1.78
CA GLN A 36 3.32 0.17 2.62
C GLN A 36 2.28 1.11 2.01
N LEU A 37 1.21 1.36 2.78
CA LEU A 37 0.36 2.52 2.54
C LEU A 37 1.17 3.78 2.86
N ARG A 38 1.20 4.72 1.92
CA ARG A 38 1.86 6.02 2.05
C ARG A 38 0.98 7.07 1.41
N LYS A 39 0.35 7.87 2.28
CA LYS A 39 -0.45 9.05 1.93
C LYS A 39 -0.03 10.24 2.80
N LYS A 40 0.53 11.30 2.20
CA LYS A 40 1.06 12.48 2.92
C LYS A 40 0.03 13.59 3.07
N ASN A 41 -0.94 13.65 2.17
CA ASN A 41 -1.84 14.81 2.03
C ASN A 41 -3.26 14.52 2.55
N ILE A 42 -3.40 13.57 3.48
CA ILE A 42 -4.69 13.20 4.09
C ILE A 42 -4.59 13.28 5.61
N THR A 43 -5.74 13.40 6.26
CA THR A 43 -5.85 13.37 7.72
C THR A 43 -5.55 11.97 8.27
N THR A 44 -5.15 11.89 9.54
CA THR A 44 -4.98 10.61 10.24
C THR A 44 -6.24 9.74 10.20
N ARG A 45 -7.43 10.35 10.25
CA ARG A 45 -8.71 9.64 10.17
C ARG A 45 -8.90 8.96 8.81
N GLU A 46 -8.67 9.70 7.73
CA GLU A 46 -8.75 9.16 6.37
C GLU A 46 -7.69 8.07 6.16
N TYR A 47 -6.48 8.28 6.67
CA TYR A 47 -5.40 7.30 6.62
C TYR A 47 -5.80 5.99 7.30
N LEU A 48 -6.37 6.05 8.50
CA LEU A 48 -6.84 4.87 9.22
C LEU A 48 -7.97 4.18 8.48
N HIS A 49 -8.89 4.93 7.89
CA HIS A 49 -9.99 4.36 7.11
C HIS A 49 -9.50 3.61 5.86
N LEU A 50 -8.46 4.12 5.19
CA LEU A 50 -7.84 3.46 4.03
C LEU A 50 -6.99 2.23 4.40
N ALA A 51 -6.51 2.15 5.64
CA ALA A 51 -5.64 1.07 6.12
C ALA A 51 -6.39 -0.10 6.78
N GLN A 52 -7.70 0.03 6.98
CA GLN A 52 -8.59 -0.98 7.55
C GLN A 52 -9.02 -2.00 6.49
#